data_AF-A0A9Q0T891-F1
#
_entry.id   AF-A0A9Q0T891-F1
#
_cell.length_a   1.000
_cell.length_b   1.000
_cell.length_c   1.000
_cell.angle_alpha   90.00
_cell.angle_beta   90.00
_cell.angle_gamma   90.00
#
_symmetry.space_group_name_H-M   'P 1'
#
loop_
_entity.id
_entity.type
_entity.pdbx_description
1 polymer ?
#
loop_
_entity_poly.entity_id
_entity_poly.type
_entity_poly.pdbx_seq_one_letter_code
_entity_poly.pdbx_strand_id
1 'polypeptide(L)'
;MRESELRALYLLKKQQLSLFSLWNSTSNSTLLEKEFNSVSFEDMKSALLKQISLNKEIQQVLLAPHESGNVSSSSSSSDLDSSNAGGFLQRCEKKVDQRFADRKKLEWKPKSDKFLFALCLSGQMSNHLICLEKHMFFAALLNRVLVIPSSRFDYQYNRVLDIEHVNDCLGRKVVVTFEEFVETMKNKPHIDRFFCYFSDPTPCYVDEEHVKKLKGLGVSMGKLESPWKEDIRKPSKLTVKDLEGKFVSDDNVIAVGDVFFADVEEEWIMQPGGPIAHKCKTLIEPTRIIMLTAQRFIQTFLGSNFIALHFRRHGFLKFCNVKKPSCFYPVPQAADCIARVVERANAPVVYLSTDAAESETSLLQSLVVVNGRTIPLVKRPPRNSAEKWDALLYRHGLQEDSQVEAMLDKAISAMSSVFIGASGSTFTEDIFRLRKGWESASSCDEYLCQGELPNYIAENE
;
A
#
# COMPACT_ATOMS: atom_id res chain seq x y z
N MET A 1 18.45 -44.38 12.15
CA MET A 1 17.31 -43.71 11.50
C MET A 1 17.54 -42.22 11.68
N ARG A 2 17.58 -41.45 10.61
CA ARG A 2 17.86 -40.00 10.64
C ARG A 2 16.70 -39.28 11.34
N GLU A 3 16.97 -38.14 11.99
CA GLU A 3 15.94 -37.37 12.71
C GLU A 3 14.79 -36.93 11.80
N SER A 4 15.10 -36.59 10.54
CA SER A 4 14.09 -36.29 9.51
C SER A 4 13.23 -37.51 9.15
N GLU A 5 13.81 -38.71 9.09
CA GLU A 5 13.06 -39.95 8.84
C GLU A 5 12.13 -40.28 10.02
N LEU A 6 12.60 -40.10 11.27
CA LEU A 6 11.78 -40.28 12.47
C LEU A 6 10.62 -39.28 12.53
N ARG A 7 10.88 -38.01 12.16
CA ARG A 7 9.86 -36.96 12.08
C ARG A 7 8.85 -37.25 10.97
N ALA A 8 9.30 -37.71 9.81
CA ALA A 8 8.42 -38.12 8.71
C ALA A 8 7.54 -39.32 9.11
N LEU A 9 8.11 -40.33 9.81
CA LEU A 9 7.35 -41.48 10.32
C LEU A 9 6.31 -41.07 11.38
N TYR A 10 6.65 -40.13 12.27
CA TYR A 10 5.71 -39.58 13.23
C TYR A 10 4.53 -38.88 12.53
N LEU A 11 4.81 -38.05 11.52
CA LEU A 11 3.79 -37.37 10.73
C LEU A 11 2.91 -38.37 9.95
N LEU A 12 3.51 -39.38 9.32
CA LEU A 12 2.77 -40.46 8.66
C LEU A 12 1.82 -41.20 9.62
N LYS A 13 2.29 -41.51 10.84
CA LYS A 13 1.46 -42.14 11.87
C LYS A 13 0.30 -41.24 12.31
N LYS A 14 0.55 -39.93 12.45
CA LYS A 14 -0.47 -38.93 12.77
C LYS A 14 -1.53 -38.84 11.65
N GLN A 15 -1.10 -38.88 10.39
CA GLN A 15 -1.99 -38.93 9.23
C GLN A 15 -2.88 -40.16 9.25
N GLN A 16 -2.27 -41.33 9.44
CA GLN A 16 -2.96 -42.61 9.46
C GLN A 16 -4.06 -42.63 10.52
N LEU A 17 -3.74 -42.20 11.75
CA LEU A 17 -4.73 -42.11 12.84
C LEU A 17 -5.88 -41.15 12.51
N SER A 18 -5.56 -40.00 11.91
CA SER A 18 -6.59 -39.03 11.52
C SER A 18 -7.48 -39.54 10.38
N LEU A 19 -6.92 -40.23 9.40
CA LEU A 19 -7.67 -40.87 8.31
C LEU A 19 -8.56 -42.01 8.81
N PHE A 20 -8.08 -42.82 9.75
CA PHE A 20 -8.90 -43.84 10.41
C PHE A 20 -10.06 -43.24 11.20
N SER A 21 -9.82 -42.15 11.93
CA SER A 21 -10.88 -41.42 12.63
C SER A 21 -11.95 -40.89 11.66
N LEU A 22 -11.52 -40.34 10.52
CA LEU A 22 -12.44 -39.88 9.46
C LEU A 22 -13.24 -41.03 8.86
N TRP A 23 -12.58 -42.15 8.55
CA TRP A 23 -13.22 -43.35 8.02
C TRP A 23 -14.26 -43.96 8.97
N ASN A 24 -13.98 -43.99 10.27
CA ASN A 24 -14.92 -44.47 11.28
C ASN A 24 -16.12 -43.50 11.43
N SER A 25 -15.86 -42.20 11.29
CA SER A 25 -16.90 -41.16 11.34
C SER A 25 -17.85 -41.24 10.14
N THR A 26 -17.34 -41.55 8.94
CA THR A 26 -18.19 -41.80 7.75
C THR A 26 -18.90 -43.14 7.82
N SER A 27 -18.28 -44.19 8.36
CA SER A 27 -18.90 -45.51 8.49
C SER A 27 -20.11 -45.51 9.44
N ASN A 28 -20.05 -44.75 10.54
CA ASN A 28 -21.20 -44.58 11.45
C ASN A 28 -22.34 -43.72 10.88
N SER A 29 -22.10 -42.94 9.82
CA SER A 29 -23.13 -42.10 9.19
C SER A 29 -24.08 -42.87 8.25
N THR A 30 -23.77 -44.15 7.95
CA THR A 30 -24.54 -44.96 7.00
C THR A 30 -25.78 -45.65 7.59
N LEU A 31 -26.09 -45.47 8.89
CA LEU A 31 -27.20 -46.15 9.56
C LEU A 31 -28.40 -45.29 9.97
N LEU A 32 -28.43 -44.00 9.63
CA LEU A 32 -29.65 -43.18 9.77
C LEU A 32 -29.81 -42.27 8.54
N GLU A 33 -30.42 -42.84 7.49
CA GLU A 33 -30.98 -42.06 6.39
C GLU A 33 -32.12 -41.18 6.90
N LYS A 34 -31.80 -39.91 7.21
CA LYS A 34 -32.65 -38.72 6.98
C LYS A 34 -31.92 -37.50 7.53
N GLU A 35 -31.73 -36.51 6.64
CA GLU A 35 -31.05 -35.22 6.82
C GLU A 35 -29.53 -35.20 6.53
N PHE A 36 -29.19 -35.23 5.24
CA PHE A 36 -27.89 -34.75 4.74
C PHE A 36 -27.79 -33.23 4.96
N ASN A 37 -27.37 -32.83 6.16
CA ASN A 37 -27.03 -31.44 6.48
C ASN A 37 -25.71 -31.04 5.80
N SER A 38 -25.69 -29.88 5.15
CA SER A 38 -24.52 -29.24 4.51
C SER A 38 -23.29 -29.08 5.42
N VAL A 39 -23.50 -29.18 6.73
CA VAL A 39 -22.47 -29.14 7.79
C VAL A 39 -21.50 -30.34 7.70
N SER A 40 -21.98 -31.53 7.32
CA SER A 40 -21.12 -32.73 7.25
C SER A 40 -20.12 -32.71 6.09
N PHE A 41 -20.47 -32.08 4.96
CA PHE A 41 -19.61 -32.02 3.78
C PHE A 41 -18.46 -31.02 3.95
N GLU A 42 -18.71 -29.84 4.54
CA GLU A 42 -17.65 -28.86 4.81
C GLU A 42 -16.69 -29.34 5.91
N ASP A 43 -17.18 -30.08 6.91
CA ASP A 43 -16.31 -30.72 7.91
C ASP A 43 -15.42 -31.81 7.28
N MET A 44 -15.98 -32.62 6.38
CA MET A 44 -15.21 -33.62 5.63
C MET A 44 -14.17 -32.98 4.71
N LYS A 45 -14.54 -31.89 4.03
CA LYS A 45 -13.65 -31.11 3.15
C LYS A 45 -12.52 -30.46 3.94
N SER A 46 -12.82 -29.86 5.09
CA SER A 46 -11.84 -29.31 6.04
C SER A 46 -10.88 -30.40 6.55
N ALA A 47 -11.43 -31.56 6.92
CA ALA A 47 -10.62 -32.67 7.40
C ALA A 47 -9.72 -33.27 6.31
N LEU A 48 -10.20 -33.35 5.06
CA LEU A 48 -9.41 -33.79 3.92
C LEU A 48 -8.30 -32.79 3.58
N LEU A 49 -8.58 -31.49 3.62
CA LEU A 49 -7.57 -30.43 3.46
C LEU A 49 -6.47 -30.53 4.52
N LYS A 50 -6.81 -30.88 5.76
CA LYS A 50 -5.80 -31.16 6.81
C LYS A 50 -4.90 -32.35 6.46
N GLN A 51 -5.43 -33.40 5.84
CA GLN A 51 -4.60 -34.54 5.40
C GLN A 51 -3.67 -34.17 4.24
N ILE A 52 -4.15 -33.34 3.32
CA ILE A 52 -3.35 -32.82 2.20
C ILE A 52 -2.22 -31.91 2.72
N SER A 53 -2.50 -31.09 3.73
CA SER A 53 -1.47 -30.29 4.42
C SER A 53 -0.40 -31.18 5.04
N LEU A 54 -0.82 -32.25 5.73
CA LEU A 54 0.12 -33.19 6.35
C LEU A 54 1.01 -33.91 5.32
N ASN A 55 0.48 -34.20 4.13
CA ASN A 55 1.29 -34.72 3.02
C ASN A 55 2.38 -33.74 2.58
N LYS A 56 2.07 -32.44 2.50
CA LYS A 56 3.06 -31.40 2.17
C LYS A 56 4.15 -31.30 3.25
N GLU A 57 3.78 -31.39 4.54
CA GLU A 57 4.75 -31.41 5.65
C GLU A 57 5.68 -32.63 5.59
N ILE A 58 5.13 -33.81 5.31
CA ILE A 58 5.93 -35.04 5.13
C ILE A 58 6.92 -34.88 3.96
N GLN A 59 6.46 -34.33 2.83
CA GLN A 59 7.31 -34.07 1.67
C GLN A 59 8.45 -33.09 2.02
N GLN A 60 8.15 -32.00 2.72
CA GLN A 60 9.17 -31.02 3.13
C GLN A 60 10.21 -31.61 4.07
N VAL A 61 9.80 -32.43 5.05
CA VAL A 61 10.74 -33.11 5.97
C VAL A 61 11.64 -34.10 5.23
N LEU A 62 11.12 -34.78 4.21
CA LEU A 62 11.87 -35.74 3.40
C LEU A 62 12.79 -35.07 2.37
N LEU A 63 12.42 -33.89 1.87
CA LEU A 63 13.16 -33.13 0.85
C LEU A 63 14.11 -32.08 1.43
N ALA A 64 14.09 -31.85 2.75
CA ALA A 64 14.99 -30.92 3.41
C ALA A 64 16.46 -31.38 3.24
N PRO A 65 17.38 -30.49 2.82
CA PRO A 65 18.78 -30.83 2.68
C PRO A 65 19.37 -31.22 4.04
N HIS A 66 20.09 -32.34 4.09
CA HIS A 66 20.70 -32.85 5.31
C HIS A 66 21.79 -31.90 5.81
N GLU A 67 21.56 -31.19 6.91
CA GLU A 67 22.66 -30.59 7.68
C GLU A 67 23.44 -31.70 8.40
N SER A 68 24.65 -31.97 7.92
CA SER A 68 25.63 -32.78 8.64
C SER A 68 26.48 -31.87 9.52
N GLY A 69 26.26 -31.86 10.84
CA GLY A 69 27.13 -31.16 11.78
C GLY A 69 26.68 -31.22 13.24
N ASN A 70 27.53 -31.79 14.09
CA ASN A 70 27.40 -31.94 15.55
C ASN A 70 26.84 -30.70 16.28
N VAL A 71 25.76 -30.87 17.04
CA VAL A 71 25.49 -30.06 18.24
C VAL A 71 25.01 -30.97 19.36
N SER A 72 25.76 -30.91 20.46
CA SER A 72 25.54 -31.58 21.73
C SER A 72 24.15 -31.33 22.31
N SER A 73 23.51 -32.43 22.73
CA SER A 73 22.30 -32.46 23.52
C SER A 73 22.46 -31.72 24.86
N SER A 74 21.75 -30.62 25.03
CA SER A 74 21.33 -30.13 26.34
C SER A 74 19.80 -30.19 26.41
N SER A 75 19.33 -31.26 27.05
CA SER A 75 17.96 -31.40 27.49
C SER A 75 17.62 -30.27 28.46
N SER A 76 16.78 -29.33 28.03
CA SER A 76 15.98 -28.52 28.94
C SER A 76 14.53 -28.63 28.52
N SER A 77 13.76 -29.29 29.37
CA SER A 77 12.31 -29.32 29.34
C SER A 77 11.78 -27.92 29.61
N SER A 78 11.33 -27.25 28.56
CA SER A 78 10.50 -26.06 28.64
C SER A 78 9.22 -26.32 27.87
N ASP A 79 8.10 -26.14 28.57
CA ASP A 79 6.74 -26.22 28.06
C ASP A 79 6.62 -25.37 26.80
N LEU A 80 6.48 -26.04 25.65
CA LEU A 80 6.18 -25.41 24.38
C LEU A 80 4.72 -24.98 24.41
N ASP A 81 4.55 -23.72 24.81
CA ASP A 81 3.33 -22.96 24.68
C ASP A 81 2.82 -23.06 23.23
N SER A 82 1.59 -23.54 23.08
CA SER A 82 0.91 -23.91 21.84
C SER A 82 0.47 -22.69 21.00
N SER A 83 1.30 -21.63 20.94
CA SER A 83 0.98 -20.36 20.30
C SER A 83 1.72 -20.12 18.97
N ASN A 84 2.75 -20.91 18.64
CA ASN A 84 3.56 -20.73 17.42
C ASN A 84 3.33 -21.78 16.31
N ALA A 85 2.32 -22.65 16.44
CA ALA A 85 1.88 -23.57 15.38
C ALA A 85 0.69 -23.01 14.55
N GLY A 86 0.49 -21.68 14.56
CA GLY A 86 -0.69 -21.00 14.00
C GLY A 86 -0.58 -20.54 12.54
N GLY A 87 0.53 -20.77 11.84
CA GLY A 87 0.78 -20.19 10.52
C GLY A 87 -0.01 -20.81 9.33
N PHE A 88 -0.58 -22.01 9.49
CA PHE A 88 -1.12 -22.78 8.36
C PHE A 88 -2.65 -22.81 8.25
N LEU A 89 -3.38 -22.23 9.21
CA LEU A 89 -4.86 -22.25 9.23
C LEU A 89 -5.50 -20.86 9.22
N GLN A 90 -4.70 -19.78 9.11
CA GLN A 90 -5.26 -18.44 9.13
C GLN A 90 -5.80 -18.06 7.76
N ARG A 91 -7.05 -18.47 7.52
CA ARG A 91 -7.85 -18.00 6.39
C ARG A 91 -8.05 -16.49 6.51
N CYS A 92 -8.03 -15.77 5.38
CA CYS A 92 -8.11 -14.31 5.33
C CYS A 92 -9.51 -13.75 5.64
N GLU A 93 -10.17 -14.26 6.68
CA GLU A 93 -11.58 -14.00 6.98
C GLU A 93 -11.82 -12.68 7.72
N LYS A 94 -10.77 -12.04 8.26
CA LYS A 94 -10.91 -10.85 9.10
C LYS A 94 -10.39 -9.60 8.42
N LYS A 95 -11.32 -8.68 8.12
CA LYS A 95 -10.97 -7.27 7.98
C LYS A 95 -10.35 -6.78 9.28
N VAL A 96 -9.33 -5.92 9.17
CA VAL A 96 -8.64 -5.38 10.35
C VAL A 96 -9.47 -4.22 10.90
N ASP A 97 -9.88 -4.33 12.16
CA ASP A 97 -10.47 -3.20 12.89
C ASP A 97 -9.41 -2.11 13.08
N GLN A 98 -9.63 -0.98 12.42
CA GLN A 98 -8.71 0.15 12.41
C GLN A 98 -8.85 1.07 13.64
N ARG A 99 -9.78 0.78 14.56
CA ARG A 99 -10.03 1.56 15.80
C ARG A 99 -10.11 3.07 15.56
N PHE A 100 -10.87 3.50 14.57
CA PHE A 100 -11.04 4.92 14.20
C PHE A 100 -11.52 5.83 15.34
N ALA A 101 -12.15 5.27 16.37
CA ALA A 101 -12.61 6.01 17.54
C ALA A 101 -11.44 6.51 18.42
N ASP A 102 -10.35 5.74 18.50
CA ASP A 102 -9.22 5.98 19.39
C ASP A 102 -8.14 6.88 18.76
N ARG A 103 -8.34 7.30 17.51
CA ARG A 103 -7.32 8.04 16.74
C ARG A 103 -7.09 9.43 17.33
N LYS A 104 -5.82 9.84 17.40
CA LYS A 104 -5.41 11.21 17.77
C LYS A 104 -5.82 12.14 16.63
N LYS A 105 -6.61 13.18 16.89
CA LYS A 105 -7.13 14.07 15.84
C LYS A 105 -6.64 15.50 16.03
N LEU A 106 -6.33 16.15 14.91
CA LEU A 106 -6.01 17.56 14.81
C LEU A 106 -7.18 18.28 14.13
N GLU A 107 -7.68 19.31 14.78
CA GLU A 107 -8.69 20.20 14.22
C GLU A 107 -8.04 21.21 13.27
N TRP A 108 -8.48 21.27 12.02
CA TRP A 108 -7.99 22.26 11.07
C TRP A 108 -8.92 23.49 11.07
N LYS A 109 -8.50 24.56 11.75
CA LYS A 109 -9.28 25.80 11.86
C LYS A 109 -8.47 26.99 11.32
N PRO A 110 -8.30 27.07 9.99
CA PRO A 110 -7.40 28.05 9.42
C PRO A 110 -7.95 29.46 9.54
N LYS A 111 -7.04 30.44 9.67
CA LYS A 111 -7.36 31.86 9.52
C LYS A 111 -7.55 32.14 8.03
N SER A 112 -8.67 32.77 7.66
CA SER A 112 -9.08 32.93 6.25
C SER A 112 -8.13 33.78 5.40
N ASP A 113 -7.29 34.59 6.03
CA ASP A 113 -6.30 35.48 5.43
C ASP A 113 -4.86 34.91 5.49
N LYS A 114 -4.67 33.71 6.05
CA LYS A 114 -3.37 33.07 6.21
C LYS A 114 -3.27 31.82 5.36
N PHE A 115 -2.28 31.79 4.47
CA PHE A 115 -2.08 30.74 3.49
C PHE A 115 -0.76 30.01 3.72
N LEU A 116 -0.77 28.70 3.46
CA LEU A 116 0.40 27.87 3.28
C LEU A 116 0.44 27.44 1.81
N PHE A 117 1.44 27.89 1.08
CA PHE A 117 1.69 27.47 -0.29
C PHE A 117 2.44 26.13 -0.27
N ALA A 118 1.82 25.07 -0.81
CA ALA A 118 2.41 23.74 -0.83
C ALA A 118 3.44 23.60 -1.95
N LEU A 119 4.52 22.85 -1.69
CA LEU A 119 5.50 22.50 -2.69
C LEU A 119 5.87 21.02 -2.62
N CYS A 120 5.58 20.28 -3.68
CA CYS A 120 5.99 18.90 -3.81
C CYS A 120 6.73 18.75 -5.14
N LEU A 121 8.05 18.66 -5.10
CA LEU A 121 8.90 18.74 -6.28
C LEU A 121 9.64 17.42 -6.56
N SER A 122 9.60 16.49 -5.61
CA SER A 122 10.37 15.25 -5.63
C SER A 122 9.54 14.05 -6.03
N GLY A 123 10.09 13.25 -6.95
CA GLY A 123 9.63 11.88 -7.23
C GLY A 123 8.49 11.79 -8.24
N GLN A 124 7.66 10.76 -8.07
CA GLN A 124 6.51 10.47 -8.94
C GLN A 124 5.20 10.70 -8.17
N MET A 125 4.05 10.44 -8.79
CA MET A 125 2.72 10.68 -8.21
C MET A 125 2.59 10.32 -6.72
N SER A 126 3.00 9.12 -6.29
CA SER A 126 2.91 8.72 -4.88
C SER A 126 3.70 9.63 -3.94
N ASN A 127 4.87 10.10 -4.37
CA ASN A 127 5.69 11.03 -3.59
C ASN A 127 4.98 12.38 -3.43
N HIS A 128 4.39 12.90 -4.51
CA HIS A 128 3.62 14.14 -4.49
C HIS A 128 2.38 14.04 -3.59
N LEU A 129 1.66 12.91 -3.61
CA LEU A 129 0.49 12.69 -2.74
C LEU A 129 0.88 12.63 -1.26
N ILE A 130 1.94 11.89 -0.91
CA ILE A 130 2.45 11.82 0.46
C ILE A 130 2.94 13.21 0.91
N CYS A 131 3.64 13.94 0.04
CA CYS A 131 4.06 15.30 0.31
C CYS A 131 2.87 16.25 0.54
N LEU A 132 1.81 16.14 -0.29
CA LEU A 132 0.60 16.94 -0.12
C LEU A 132 -0.10 16.63 1.21
N GLU A 133 -0.18 15.37 1.61
CA GLU A 133 -0.74 14.96 2.91
C GLU A 133 0.04 15.54 4.09
N LYS A 134 1.38 15.54 4.00
CA LYS A 134 2.23 16.21 5.00
C LYS A 134 2.00 17.72 5.00
N HIS A 135 1.84 18.35 3.84
CA HIS A 135 1.47 19.77 3.77
C HIS A 135 0.08 20.06 4.36
N MET A 136 -0.90 19.18 4.17
CA MET A 136 -2.21 19.31 4.84
C MET A 136 -2.06 19.24 6.35
N PHE A 137 -1.23 18.33 6.87
CA PHE A 137 -0.90 18.28 8.30
C PHE A 137 -0.24 19.57 8.79
N PHE A 138 0.71 20.12 8.05
CA PHE A 138 1.39 21.38 8.39
C PHE A 138 0.42 22.56 8.36
N ALA A 139 -0.43 22.64 7.34
CA ALA A 139 -1.45 23.69 7.22
C ALA A 139 -2.45 23.63 8.38
N ALA A 140 -2.87 22.41 8.77
CA ALA A 140 -3.73 22.20 9.92
C ALA A 140 -3.06 22.65 11.22
N LEU A 141 -1.80 22.28 11.42
CA LEU A 141 -1.04 22.63 12.62
C LEU A 141 -0.82 24.14 12.73
N LEU A 142 -0.46 24.79 11.64
CA LEU A 142 -0.16 26.22 11.58
C LEU A 142 -1.43 27.09 11.42
N ASN A 143 -2.62 26.49 11.38
CA ASN A 143 -3.91 27.14 11.14
C ASN A 143 -3.91 28.03 9.89
N ARG A 144 -3.47 27.47 8.77
CA ARG A 144 -3.39 28.12 7.45
C ARG A 144 -4.26 27.40 6.43
N VAL A 145 -4.83 28.16 5.50
CA VAL A 145 -5.47 27.62 4.31
C VAL A 145 -4.38 27.07 3.40
N LEU A 146 -4.50 25.81 2.98
CA LEU A 146 -3.53 25.20 2.07
C LEU A 146 -3.84 25.62 0.63
N VAL A 147 -2.82 26.09 -0.08
CA VAL A 147 -2.90 26.39 -1.52
C VAL A 147 -2.35 25.20 -2.28
N ILE A 148 -3.17 24.59 -3.13
CA ILE A 148 -2.74 23.60 -4.10
C ILE A 148 -2.00 24.33 -5.23
N PRO A 149 -0.73 23.99 -5.52
CA PRO A 149 0.04 24.67 -6.55
C PRO A 149 -0.53 24.46 -7.96
N SER A 150 -0.18 25.38 -8.87
CA SER A 150 -0.53 25.27 -10.29
C SER A 150 0.14 24.05 -10.91
N SER A 151 -0.57 23.39 -11.84
CA SER A 151 -0.01 22.28 -12.64
C SER A 151 1.14 22.67 -13.57
N ARG A 152 1.42 23.99 -13.71
CA ARG A 152 2.59 24.52 -14.43
C ARG A 152 3.85 24.55 -13.56
N PHE A 153 3.69 24.40 -12.25
CA PHE A 153 4.77 24.42 -11.27
C PHE A 153 4.98 23.06 -10.62
N ASP A 154 3.88 22.41 -10.24
CA ASP A 154 3.85 21.10 -9.57
C ASP A 154 2.90 20.17 -10.36
N TYR A 155 2.57 19.05 -9.75
CA TYR A 155 1.66 18.02 -10.15
C TYR A 155 0.22 18.51 -10.32
N GLN A 156 -0.51 17.89 -11.25
CA GLN A 156 -1.88 18.27 -11.58
C GLN A 156 -2.90 17.55 -10.68
N TYR A 157 -2.95 17.95 -9.40
CA TYR A 157 -3.78 17.27 -8.40
C TYR A 157 -5.26 17.20 -8.75
N ASN A 158 -5.83 18.25 -9.35
CA ASN A 158 -7.26 18.31 -9.70
C ASN A 158 -7.72 17.28 -10.74
N ARG A 159 -6.79 16.65 -11.49
CA ARG A 159 -7.13 15.55 -12.40
C ARG A 159 -7.37 14.24 -11.66
N VAL A 160 -6.69 14.04 -10.54
CA VAL A 160 -6.67 12.76 -9.84
C VAL A 160 -7.34 12.79 -8.47
N LEU A 161 -7.39 13.93 -7.78
CA LEU A 161 -8.00 14.10 -6.47
C LEU A 161 -9.27 14.95 -6.53
N ASP A 162 -10.25 14.61 -5.70
CA ASP A 162 -11.39 15.46 -5.42
C ASP A 162 -11.02 16.48 -4.33
N ILE A 163 -10.61 17.68 -4.75
CA ILE A 163 -10.20 18.75 -3.82
C ILE A 163 -11.40 19.36 -3.09
N GLU A 164 -12.56 19.40 -3.74
CA GLU A 164 -13.79 19.93 -3.15
C GLU A 164 -14.27 19.03 -2.00
N HIS A 165 -14.17 17.71 -2.18
CA HIS A 165 -14.45 16.72 -1.14
C HIS A 165 -13.70 17.02 0.17
N VAL A 166 -12.43 17.44 0.12
CA VAL A 166 -11.66 17.80 1.33
C VAL A 166 -12.36 18.89 2.14
N ASN A 167 -12.81 19.95 1.46
CA ASN A 167 -13.52 21.07 2.10
C ASN A 167 -14.90 20.63 2.62
N ASP A 168 -15.63 19.82 1.87
CA ASP A 168 -16.93 19.28 2.27
C ASP A 168 -16.82 18.40 3.52
N CYS A 169 -15.79 17.56 3.59
CA CYS A 169 -15.50 16.69 4.72
C CYS A 169 -15.19 17.45 6.01
N LEU A 170 -14.61 18.65 5.87
CA LEU A 170 -14.28 19.53 6.99
C LEU A 170 -15.37 20.57 7.27
N GLY A 171 -16.35 20.70 6.37
CA GLY A 171 -17.46 21.64 6.46
C GLY A 171 -17.02 23.11 6.40
N ARG A 172 -15.83 23.38 5.85
CA ARG A 172 -15.24 24.72 5.72
C ARG A 172 -14.16 24.73 4.65
N LYS A 173 -13.85 25.92 4.11
CA LYS A 173 -12.80 26.11 3.12
C LYS A 173 -11.42 26.08 3.80
N VAL A 174 -10.72 24.96 3.70
CA VAL A 174 -9.36 24.73 4.22
C VAL A 174 -8.32 24.59 3.12
N VAL A 175 -8.74 24.19 1.93
CA VAL A 175 -7.90 24.01 0.75
C VAL A 175 -8.46 24.86 -0.38
N VAL A 176 -7.57 25.53 -1.11
CA VAL A 176 -7.92 26.34 -2.28
C VAL A 176 -7.04 25.99 -3.47
N THR A 177 -7.58 26.16 -4.66
CA THR A 177 -6.80 26.06 -5.91
C THR A 177 -5.84 27.25 -6.05
N PHE A 178 -4.84 27.10 -6.90
CA PHE A 178 -3.92 28.18 -7.23
C PHE A 178 -4.66 29.40 -7.79
N GLU A 179 -5.63 29.18 -8.68
CA GLU A 179 -6.41 30.23 -9.33
C GLU A 179 -7.21 31.05 -8.30
N GLU A 180 -7.92 30.38 -7.38
CA GLU A 180 -8.65 31.06 -6.29
C GLU A 180 -7.71 31.86 -5.38
N PHE A 181 -6.52 31.33 -5.10
CA PHE A 181 -5.50 32.03 -4.31
C PHE A 181 -5.02 33.31 -5.02
N VAL A 182 -4.73 33.24 -6.32
CA VAL A 182 -4.31 34.39 -7.14
C VAL A 182 -5.38 35.47 -7.16
N GLU A 183 -6.65 35.09 -7.33
CA GLU A 183 -7.79 36.01 -7.29
C GLU A 183 -7.92 36.68 -5.91
N THR A 184 -7.79 35.90 -4.84
CA THR A 184 -7.80 36.40 -3.46
C THR A 184 -6.68 37.42 -3.21
N MET A 185 -5.51 37.21 -3.83
CA MET A 185 -4.34 38.10 -3.78
C MET A 185 -4.40 39.24 -4.80
N LYS A 186 -5.57 39.53 -5.40
CA LYS A 186 -5.77 40.61 -6.38
C LYS A 186 -4.79 40.53 -7.56
N ASN A 187 -4.51 39.31 -8.03
CA ASN A 187 -3.58 39.01 -9.14
C ASN A 187 -2.12 39.42 -8.88
N LYS A 188 -1.73 39.60 -7.61
CA LYS A 188 -0.35 39.88 -7.19
C LYS A 188 0.09 38.96 -6.05
N PRO A 189 0.09 37.63 -6.27
CA PRO A 189 0.51 36.70 -5.24
C PRO A 189 1.96 36.96 -4.82
N HIS A 190 2.16 37.07 -3.50
CA HIS A 190 3.46 37.20 -2.87
C HIS A 190 3.58 36.16 -1.76
N ILE A 191 4.69 35.42 -1.77
CA ILE A 191 5.08 34.54 -0.66
C ILE A 191 6.00 35.37 0.24
N ASP A 192 5.51 35.73 1.43
CA ASP A 192 6.22 36.59 2.38
C ASP A 192 7.50 35.89 2.88
N ARG A 193 7.38 34.61 3.27
CA ARG A 193 8.51 33.78 3.73
C ARG A 193 8.49 32.40 3.12
N PHE A 194 9.68 31.92 2.80
CA PHE A 194 9.88 30.62 2.18
C PHE A 194 10.78 29.77 3.06
N PHE A 195 10.18 28.84 3.79
CA PHE A 195 10.88 27.97 4.73
C PHE A 195 11.37 26.69 4.04
N CYS A 196 12.69 26.50 4.05
CA CYS A 196 13.32 25.26 3.65
C CYS A 196 13.30 24.28 4.81
N TYR A 197 12.37 23.32 4.73
CA TYR A 197 12.37 22.19 5.65
C TYR A 197 13.70 21.43 5.55
N PHE A 198 14.11 21.08 4.32
CA PHE A 198 15.44 20.55 4.04
C PHE A 198 16.37 21.63 3.53
N SER A 199 17.57 21.69 4.10
CA SER A 199 18.65 22.58 3.67
C SER A 199 19.70 21.88 2.81
N ASP A 200 19.76 20.54 2.88
CA ASP A 200 20.79 19.70 2.25
C ASP A 200 20.11 18.55 1.47
N PRO A 201 20.55 18.24 0.23
CA PRO A 201 21.64 18.87 -0.53
C PRO A 201 21.28 20.16 -1.25
N THR A 202 19.98 20.42 -1.40
CA THR A 202 19.48 21.60 -2.09
C THR A 202 18.41 22.25 -1.22
N PRO A 203 18.57 23.52 -0.81
CA PRO A 203 17.59 24.21 0.01
C PRO A 203 16.19 24.16 -0.62
N CYS A 204 15.20 23.72 0.17
CA CYS A 204 13.80 23.57 -0.24
C CYS A 204 13.54 22.62 -1.43
N TYR A 205 14.57 21.98 -2.00
CA TYR A 205 14.52 21.37 -3.32
C TYR A 205 14.12 22.35 -4.45
N VAL A 206 14.40 23.65 -4.25
CA VAL A 206 14.04 24.73 -5.18
C VAL A 206 15.30 25.27 -5.83
N ASP A 207 15.48 24.97 -7.11
CA ASP A 207 16.55 25.53 -7.93
C ASP A 207 16.11 26.80 -8.70
N GLU A 208 17.01 27.35 -9.51
CA GLU A 208 16.72 28.55 -10.31
C GLU A 208 15.57 28.35 -11.32
N GLU A 209 15.37 27.13 -11.83
CA GLU A 209 14.29 26.83 -12.77
C GLU A 209 12.94 26.89 -12.06
N HIS A 210 12.84 26.33 -10.86
CA HIS A 210 11.64 26.42 -10.02
C HIS A 210 11.31 27.88 -9.69
N VAL A 211 12.30 28.68 -9.32
CA VAL A 211 12.10 30.13 -9.07
C VAL A 211 11.62 30.85 -10.34
N LYS A 212 12.18 30.52 -11.52
CA LYS A 212 11.72 31.07 -12.81
C LYS A 212 10.28 30.66 -13.12
N LYS A 213 9.90 29.41 -12.85
CA LYS A 213 8.52 28.93 -13.02
C LYS A 213 7.53 29.69 -12.14
N LEU A 214 7.84 29.89 -10.85
CA LEU A 214 6.99 30.69 -9.95
C LEU A 214 6.84 32.13 -10.45
N LYS A 215 7.94 32.78 -10.85
CA LYS A 215 7.90 34.13 -11.44
C LYS A 215 7.07 34.17 -12.73
N GLY A 216 7.17 33.15 -13.57
CA GLY A 216 6.37 33.00 -14.78
C GLY A 216 4.87 32.85 -14.52
N LEU A 217 4.49 32.42 -13.32
CA LEU A 217 3.11 32.40 -12.83
C LEU A 217 2.68 33.70 -12.15
N GLY A 218 3.53 34.74 -12.16
CA GLY A 218 3.27 36.00 -11.48
C GLY A 218 3.46 35.94 -9.96
N VAL A 219 4.01 34.85 -9.42
CA VAL A 219 4.28 34.70 -7.99
C VAL A 219 5.63 35.32 -7.65
N SER A 220 5.60 36.32 -6.78
CA SER A 220 6.80 36.88 -6.17
C SER A 220 7.07 36.19 -4.83
N MET A 221 8.33 36.15 -4.39
CA MET A 221 8.70 35.49 -3.14
C MET A 221 9.82 36.24 -2.43
N GLY A 222 9.81 36.15 -1.09
CA GLY A 222 10.94 36.50 -0.25
C GLY A 222 12.15 35.58 -0.46
N LYS A 223 13.15 35.71 0.42
CA LYS A 223 14.34 34.85 0.38
C LYS A 223 14.00 33.45 0.91
N LEU A 224 14.76 32.46 0.43
CA LEU A 224 14.76 31.14 1.02
C LEU A 224 15.42 31.20 2.40
N GLU A 225 14.76 30.63 3.40
CA GLU A 225 15.18 30.63 4.79
C GLU A 225 15.16 29.21 5.31
N SER A 226 16.24 28.77 5.97
CA SER A 226 16.31 27.44 6.59
C SER A 226 16.20 27.59 8.12
N PRO A 227 15.04 27.29 8.74
CA PRO A 227 14.85 27.43 10.19
C PRO A 227 15.76 26.52 11.02
N TRP A 228 16.29 25.48 10.38
CA TRP A 228 17.23 24.49 10.90
C TRP A 228 18.07 23.89 9.77
N LYS A 229 18.98 22.97 10.12
CA LYS A 229 19.78 22.19 9.18
C LYS A 229 19.28 20.75 9.15
N GLU A 230 18.58 20.38 8.09
CA GLU A 230 18.09 19.02 7.83
C GLU A 230 18.59 18.50 6.49
N ASP A 231 18.92 17.20 6.46
CA ASP A 231 19.43 16.46 5.30
C ASP A 231 18.43 15.36 4.90
N ILE A 232 18.03 15.38 3.64
CA ILE A 232 17.11 14.39 3.05
C ILE A 232 17.62 12.95 3.18
N ARG A 233 18.94 12.75 3.19
CA ARG A 233 19.56 11.40 3.27
C ARG A 233 19.46 10.81 4.66
N LYS A 234 19.29 11.66 5.67
CA LYS A 234 19.20 11.28 7.08
C LYS A 234 18.24 12.23 7.81
N PRO A 235 16.94 12.17 7.48
CA PRO A 235 15.96 13.06 8.09
C PRO A 235 15.87 12.79 9.60
N SER A 236 15.85 13.86 10.39
CA SER A 236 15.64 13.74 11.83
C SER A 236 14.19 13.40 12.15
N LYS A 237 13.98 12.61 13.20
CA LYS A 237 12.65 12.38 13.79
C LYS A 237 12.21 13.62 14.55
N LEU A 238 11.22 14.31 14.01
CA LEU A 238 10.74 15.59 14.53
C LEU A 238 9.32 15.48 15.10
N THR A 239 9.01 16.37 16.03
CA THR A 239 7.70 16.43 16.70
C THR A 239 6.92 17.67 16.29
N VAL A 240 5.64 17.70 16.64
CA VAL A 240 4.81 18.91 16.47
C VAL A 240 5.41 20.13 17.15
N LYS A 241 6.01 19.98 18.33
CA LYS A 241 6.60 21.12 19.06
C LYS A 241 7.77 21.75 18.30
N ASP A 242 8.55 20.92 17.60
CA ASP A 242 9.67 21.38 16.79
C ASP A 242 9.16 22.18 15.58
N LEU A 243 8.06 21.71 14.95
CA LEU A 243 7.41 22.44 13.86
C LEU A 243 6.82 23.76 14.32
N GLU A 244 6.05 23.77 15.41
CA GLU A 244 5.43 24.98 15.94
C GLU A 244 6.49 26.02 16.32
N GLY A 245 7.60 25.59 16.93
CA GLY A 245 8.69 26.48 17.32
C GLY A 245 9.47 27.11 16.15
N LYS A 246 9.34 26.57 14.93
CA LYS A 246 10.16 26.97 13.76
C LYS A 246 9.37 27.54 12.59
N PHE A 247 8.13 27.10 12.40
CA PHE A 247 7.33 27.42 11.20
C PHE A 247 6.10 28.27 11.51
N VAL A 248 5.78 28.52 12.79
CA VAL A 248 4.76 29.52 13.15
C VAL A 248 5.23 30.89 12.70
N SER A 249 4.36 31.58 11.95
CA SER A 249 4.57 32.95 11.52
C SER A 249 3.24 33.69 11.49
N ASP A 250 3.29 35.01 11.69
CA ASP A 250 2.16 35.92 11.49
C ASP A 250 2.05 36.43 10.04
N ASP A 251 2.95 36.04 9.13
CA ASP A 251 2.89 36.42 7.72
C ASP A 251 1.62 35.90 7.02
N ASN A 252 1.16 36.61 6.00
CA ASN A 252 -0.07 36.24 5.29
C ASN A 252 0.14 34.98 4.46
N VAL A 253 1.24 34.88 3.74
CA VAL A 253 1.56 33.74 2.88
C VAL A 253 2.93 33.22 3.23
N ILE A 254 2.99 31.98 3.68
CA ILE A 254 4.26 31.26 3.82
C ILE A 254 4.29 30.10 2.84
N ALA A 255 5.48 29.71 2.44
CA ALA A 255 5.74 28.45 1.76
C ALA A 255 6.62 27.57 2.64
N VAL A 256 6.38 26.27 2.59
CA VAL A 256 7.32 25.27 3.10
C VAL A 256 7.78 24.46 1.90
N GLY A 257 9.09 24.30 1.75
CA GLY A 257 9.68 23.51 0.67
C GLY A 257 9.28 22.04 0.74
N ASP A 258 9.79 21.23 -0.19
CA ASP A 258 9.41 19.81 -0.28
C ASP A 258 9.58 19.06 1.04
N VAL A 259 8.49 18.47 1.54
CA VAL A 259 8.43 17.71 2.81
C VAL A 259 8.22 16.21 2.59
N PHE A 260 8.35 15.69 1.36
CA PHE A 260 8.16 14.27 1.08
C PHE A 260 8.98 13.39 2.03
N PHE A 261 10.26 13.71 2.20
CA PHE A 261 11.21 12.97 3.03
C PHE A 261 11.15 13.32 4.53
N ALA A 262 10.27 14.23 4.96
CA ALA A 262 10.19 14.65 6.36
C ALA A 262 9.76 13.49 7.27
N ASP A 263 10.57 13.14 8.27
CA ASP A 263 10.21 12.16 9.31
C ASP A 263 9.63 12.91 10.52
N VAL A 264 8.34 13.27 10.42
CA VAL A 264 7.65 14.06 11.44
C VAL A 264 6.34 13.42 11.82
N GLU A 265 6.21 13.03 13.10
CA GLU A 265 4.99 12.42 13.65
C GLU A 265 4.44 11.27 12.76
N GLU A 266 5.33 10.47 12.17
CA GLU A 266 5.00 9.50 11.11
C GLU A 266 3.86 8.55 11.51
N GLU A 267 3.87 8.03 12.74
CA GLU A 267 2.80 7.17 13.26
C GLU A 267 1.44 7.88 13.32
N TRP A 268 1.43 9.17 13.64
CA TRP A 268 0.21 9.97 13.72
C TRP A 268 -0.29 10.35 12.32
N ILE A 269 0.60 10.73 11.40
CA ILE A 269 0.22 11.08 10.02
C ILE A 269 -0.29 9.84 9.28
N MET A 270 0.37 8.69 9.45
CA MET A 270 0.06 7.45 8.73
C MET A 270 -1.03 6.60 9.39
N GLN A 271 -1.65 7.09 10.48
CA GLN A 271 -2.74 6.38 11.14
C GLN A 271 -3.96 6.23 10.20
N PRO A 272 -4.83 5.23 10.43
CA PRO A 272 -6.06 5.07 9.67
C PRO A 272 -6.96 6.31 9.72
N GLY A 273 -7.38 6.78 8.53
CA GLY A 273 -8.18 8.02 8.40
C GLY A 273 -7.38 9.31 8.57
N GLY A 274 -6.06 9.24 8.73
CA GLY A 274 -5.18 10.39 8.81
C GLY A 274 -5.30 11.21 10.11
N PRO A 275 -4.45 12.24 10.26
CA PRO A 275 -4.32 13.02 11.49
C PRO A 275 -5.42 14.08 11.64
N ILE A 276 -6.08 14.48 10.56
CA ILE A 276 -7.05 15.58 10.55
C ILE A 276 -8.45 15.07 10.95
N ALA A 277 -9.14 15.82 11.80
CA ALA A 277 -10.53 15.55 12.17
C ALA A 277 -11.48 15.85 11.00
N HIS A 278 -12.32 14.92 10.57
CA HIS A 278 -13.29 15.10 9.49
C HIS A 278 -14.50 14.18 9.65
N LYS A 279 -15.60 14.47 8.93
CA LYS A 279 -16.85 13.69 8.97
C LYS A 279 -16.94 12.56 7.93
N CYS A 280 -16.09 12.62 6.89
CA CYS A 280 -16.08 11.62 5.83
C CYS A 280 -15.36 10.34 6.24
N LYS A 281 -15.49 9.29 5.41
CA LYS A 281 -14.73 8.05 5.55
C LYS A 281 -13.23 8.26 5.32
N THR A 282 -12.88 8.93 4.23
CA THR A 282 -11.52 9.37 3.92
C THR A 282 -11.53 10.86 3.57
N LEU A 283 -10.48 11.58 3.95
CA LEU A 283 -10.35 13.01 3.63
C LEU A 283 -9.89 13.24 2.19
N ILE A 284 -8.96 12.40 1.71
CA ILE A 284 -8.46 12.45 0.34
C ILE A 284 -9.02 11.23 -0.40
N GLU A 285 -9.62 11.49 -1.55
CA GLU A 285 -10.09 10.44 -2.46
C GLU A 285 -9.81 10.79 -3.92
N PRO A 286 -9.67 9.78 -4.78
CA PRO A 286 -9.60 10.00 -6.20
C PRO A 286 -10.87 10.69 -6.73
N THR A 287 -10.76 11.38 -7.87
CA THR A 287 -11.95 11.96 -8.51
C THR A 287 -13.03 10.91 -8.74
N ARG A 288 -14.30 11.33 -8.71
CA ARG A 288 -15.44 10.44 -8.94
C ARG A 288 -15.35 9.65 -10.25
N ILE A 289 -14.75 10.24 -11.29
CA ILE A 289 -14.51 9.58 -12.58
C ILE A 289 -13.57 8.37 -12.42
N ILE A 290 -12.46 8.53 -11.69
CA ILE A 290 -11.51 7.45 -11.41
C ILE A 290 -12.17 6.37 -10.54
N MET A 291 -12.87 6.77 -9.48
CA MET A 291 -13.55 5.84 -8.57
C MET A 291 -14.59 4.98 -9.29
N LEU A 292 -15.44 5.59 -10.13
CA LEU A 292 -16.44 4.85 -10.91
C LEU A 292 -15.78 3.94 -11.97
N THR A 293 -14.67 4.38 -12.56
CA THR A 293 -13.92 3.56 -13.52
C THR A 293 -13.31 2.32 -12.84
N ALA A 294 -12.72 2.49 -11.65
CA ALA A 294 -12.21 1.38 -10.83
C ALA A 294 -13.32 0.37 -10.51
N GLN A 295 -14.47 0.86 -10.05
CA GLN A 295 -15.62 0.02 -9.74
C GLN A 295 -16.13 -0.76 -10.97
N ARG A 296 -16.19 -0.11 -12.14
CA ARG A 296 -16.57 -0.79 -13.40
C ARG A 296 -15.57 -1.85 -13.82
N PHE A 297 -14.27 -1.58 -13.65
CA PHE A 297 -13.23 -2.56 -13.93
C PHE A 297 -13.40 -3.79 -13.03
N ILE A 298 -13.56 -3.57 -11.72
CA ILE A 298 -13.80 -4.63 -10.73
C ILE A 298 -15.07 -5.42 -11.09
N GLN A 299 -16.17 -4.73 -11.38
CA GLN A 299 -17.43 -5.36 -11.79
C GLN A 299 -17.28 -6.21 -13.06
N THR A 300 -16.47 -5.78 -14.01
CA THR A 300 -16.30 -6.45 -15.31
C THR A 300 -15.38 -7.66 -15.22
N PHE A 301 -14.25 -7.55 -14.51
CA PHE A 301 -13.17 -8.54 -14.60
C PHE A 301 -12.84 -9.28 -13.30
N LEU A 302 -13.13 -8.71 -12.13
CA LEU A 302 -12.55 -9.18 -10.87
C LEU A 302 -13.58 -9.74 -9.89
N GLY A 303 -14.77 -9.14 -9.82
CA GLY A 303 -15.76 -9.44 -8.79
C GLY A 303 -15.35 -8.91 -7.40
N SER A 304 -16.10 -9.30 -6.36
CA SER A 304 -15.92 -8.75 -5.00
C SER A 304 -14.80 -9.40 -4.18
N ASN A 305 -14.31 -10.57 -4.60
CA ASN A 305 -13.22 -11.28 -3.92
C ASN A 305 -12.05 -11.44 -4.89
N PHE A 306 -11.07 -10.54 -4.79
CA PHE A 306 -9.85 -10.59 -5.60
C PHE A 306 -8.67 -10.09 -4.77
N ILE A 307 -7.49 -10.65 -5.06
CA ILE A 307 -6.22 -10.10 -4.56
C ILE A 307 -5.78 -9.01 -5.52
N ALA A 308 -5.25 -7.90 -5.02
CA ALA A 308 -4.44 -7.00 -5.82
C ALA A 308 -2.96 -7.23 -5.53
N LEU A 309 -2.15 -7.29 -6.58
CA LEU A 309 -0.71 -7.47 -6.52
C LEU A 309 -0.04 -6.26 -7.16
N HIS A 310 0.78 -5.56 -6.40
CA HIS A 310 1.72 -4.59 -6.94
C HIS A 310 3.07 -5.26 -7.20
N PHE A 311 3.32 -5.62 -8.46
CA PHE A 311 4.56 -6.27 -8.89
C PHE A 311 5.51 -5.25 -9.53
N ARG A 312 6.36 -4.62 -8.71
CA ARG A 312 7.29 -3.56 -9.15
C ARG A 312 8.59 -4.14 -9.69
N ARG A 313 8.96 -3.82 -10.93
CA ARG A 313 10.12 -4.37 -11.66
C ARG A 313 11.00 -3.30 -12.31
N HIS A 314 10.44 -2.34 -13.04
CA HIS A 314 11.22 -1.39 -13.83
C HIS A 314 12.11 -0.50 -12.95
N GLY A 315 13.42 -0.51 -13.22
CA GLY A 315 14.44 0.17 -12.41
C GLY A 315 14.60 -0.35 -10.98
N PHE A 316 13.76 -1.31 -10.56
CA PHE A 316 13.64 -1.73 -9.17
C PHE A 316 14.70 -2.75 -8.76
N LEU A 317 15.19 -3.55 -9.72
CA LEU A 317 16.31 -4.48 -9.49
C LEU A 317 17.54 -3.75 -8.93
N LYS A 318 17.98 -2.68 -9.60
CA LYS A 318 19.12 -1.87 -9.14
C LYS A 318 18.86 -1.23 -7.78
N PHE A 319 17.66 -0.70 -7.57
CA PHE A 319 17.26 -0.11 -6.29
C PHE A 319 17.24 -1.11 -5.13
N CYS A 320 16.82 -2.35 -5.39
CA CYS A 320 16.75 -3.38 -4.37
C CYS A 320 18.12 -4.01 -4.07
N ASN A 321 18.98 -4.19 -5.09
CA ASN A 321 20.27 -4.86 -4.90
C ASN A 321 21.31 -4.02 -4.12
N VAL A 322 21.09 -2.71 -3.98
CA VAL A 322 21.89 -1.88 -3.06
C VAL A 322 21.49 -2.07 -1.59
N LYS A 323 20.33 -2.69 -1.31
CA LYS A 323 19.87 -3.00 0.04
C LYS A 323 20.39 -4.36 0.50
N LYS A 324 20.47 -4.56 1.83
CA LYS A 324 20.92 -5.81 2.44
C LYS A 324 19.88 -6.28 3.46
N PRO A 325 19.11 -7.36 3.20
CA PRO A 325 19.06 -8.13 1.94
C PRO A 325 18.38 -7.36 0.78
N SER A 326 18.51 -7.86 -0.44
CA SER A 326 17.77 -7.32 -1.60
C SER A 326 16.25 -7.47 -1.39
N CYS A 327 15.47 -6.51 -1.89
CA CYS A 327 14.01 -6.57 -1.93
C CYS A 327 13.43 -7.10 -3.25
N PHE A 328 14.27 -7.59 -4.18
CA PHE A 328 13.85 -8.02 -5.50
C PHE A 328 13.78 -9.55 -5.61
N TYR A 329 12.57 -10.10 -5.71
CA TYR A 329 12.37 -11.54 -5.80
C TYR A 329 12.37 -12.04 -7.25
N PRO A 330 13.06 -13.14 -7.58
CA PRO A 330 12.91 -13.82 -8.86
C PRO A 330 11.46 -14.23 -9.13
N VAL A 331 11.05 -14.25 -10.41
CA VAL A 331 9.66 -14.57 -10.81
C VAL A 331 9.18 -15.91 -10.24
N PRO A 332 9.96 -17.02 -10.26
CA PRO A 332 9.53 -18.28 -9.68
C PRO A 332 9.23 -18.21 -8.18
N GLN A 333 10.12 -17.57 -7.40
CA GLN A 333 9.89 -17.39 -5.97
C GLN A 333 8.68 -16.49 -5.70
N ALA A 334 8.54 -15.39 -6.44
CA ALA A 334 7.38 -14.51 -6.33
C ALA A 334 6.08 -15.28 -6.59
N ALA A 335 6.05 -16.15 -7.60
CA ALA A 335 4.89 -16.98 -7.92
C ALA A 335 4.50 -17.90 -6.75
N ASP A 336 5.47 -18.56 -6.12
CA ASP A 336 5.24 -19.43 -4.96
C ASP A 336 4.70 -18.64 -3.74
N CYS A 337 5.22 -17.44 -3.50
CA CYS A 337 4.71 -16.56 -2.46
C CYS A 337 3.26 -16.14 -2.75
N ILE A 338 2.96 -15.69 -3.97
CA ILE A 338 1.62 -15.28 -4.40
C ILE A 338 0.64 -16.45 -4.27
N ALA A 339 1.03 -17.65 -4.71
CA ALA A 339 0.18 -18.84 -4.64
C ALA A 339 -0.24 -19.17 -3.21
N ARG A 340 0.65 -18.99 -2.22
CA ARG A 340 0.31 -19.15 -0.80
C ARG A 340 -0.71 -18.13 -0.33
N VAL A 341 -0.59 -16.87 -0.74
CA VAL A 341 -1.61 -15.85 -0.41
C VAL A 341 -2.95 -16.18 -1.06
N VAL A 342 -2.94 -16.60 -2.33
CA VAL A 342 -4.15 -17.02 -3.05
C VAL A 342 -4.83 -18.19 -2.34
N GLU A 343 -4.06 -19.19 -1.88
CA GLU A 343 -4.58 -20.33 -1.11
C GLU A 343 -5.22 -19.87 0.22
N ARG A 344 -4.54 -19.01 0.99
CA ARG A 344 -5.07 -18.45 2.26
C ARG A 344 -6.30 -17.56 2.08
N ALA A 345 -6.33 -16.76 1.02
CA ALA A 345 -7.42 -15.83 0.72
C ALA A 345 -8.60 -16.49 0.00
N ASN A 346 -8.39 -17.69 -0.57
CA ASN A 346 -9.35 -18.37 -1.43
C ASN A 346 -9.90 -17.43 -2.52
N ALA A 347 -9.01 -16.64 -3.12
CA ALA A 347 -9.35 -15.66 -4.14
C ALA A 347 -9.23 -16.29 -5.54
N PRO A 348 -10.27 -16.19 -6.40
CA PRO A 348 -10.27 -16.81 -7.72
C PRO A 348 -9.40 -16.06 -8.75
N VAL A 349 -9.04 -14.79 -8.49
CA VAL A 349 -8.37 -13.91 -9.45
C VAL A 349 -7.45 -12.94 -8.73
N VAL A 350 -6.34 -12.58 -9.40
CA VAL A 350 -5.39 -11.57 -8.95
C VAL A 350 -5.39 -10.41 -9.95
N TYR A 351 -5.66 -9.20 -9.48
CA TYR A 351 -5.38 -7.98 -10.23
C TYR A 351 -3.89 -7.67 -10.18
N LEU A 352 -3.26 -7.50 -11.34
CA LEU A 352 -1.83 -7.25 -11.48
C LEU A 352 -1.57 -5.79 -11.85
N SER A 353 -1.20 -4.99 -10.85
CA SER A 353 -0.67 -3.63 -11.02
C SER A 353 0.85 -3.71 -11.18
N THR A 354 1.38 -3.44 -12.36
CA THR A 354 2.80 -3.70 -12.64
C THR A 354 3.37 -2.80 -13.74
N ASP A 355 4.68 -2.59 -13.67
CA ASP A 355 5.53 -2.01 -14.71
C ASP A 355 6.49 -3.05 -15.32
N ALA A 356 6.23 -4.33 -15.06
CA ALA A 356 7.00 -5.45 -15.58
C ALA A 356 6.83 -5.61 -17.09
N ALA A 357 7.90 -6.10 -17.75
CA ALA A 357 7.81 -6.47 -19.15
C ALA A 357 6.87 -7.66 -19.36
N GLU A 358 6.33 -7.81 -20.58
CA GLU A 358 5.40 -8.89 -20.90
C GLU A 358 6.00 -10.27 -20.61
N SER A 359 7.28 -10.48 -20.92
CA SER A 359 8.01 -11.73 -20.64
C SER A 359 7.99 -12.12 -19.16
N GLU A 360 8.13 -11.16 -18.25
CA GLU A 360 8.03 -11.42 -16.80
C GLU A 360 6.60 -11.70 -16.38
N THR A 361 5.62 -10.95 -16.90
CA THR A 361 4.21 -11.16 -16.54
C THR A 361 3.66 -12.48 -17.08
N SER A 362 4.07 -12.88 -18.28
CA SER A 362 3.67 -14.15 -18.90
C SER A 362 4.28 -15.35 -18.18
N LEU A 363 5.55 -15.24 -17.75
CA LEU A 363 6.16 -16.25 -16.91
C LEU A 363 5.44 -16.34 -15.55
N LEU A 364 5.20 -15.21 -14.90
CA LEU A 364 4.47 -15.17 -13.62
C LEU A 364 3.08 -15.81 -13.76
N GLN A 365 2.34 -15.48 -14.82
CA GLN A 365 1.03 -16.06 -15.12
C GLN A 365 1.08 -17.58 -15.24
N SER A 366 2.16 -18.14 -15.80
CA SER A 366 2.31 -19.59 -15.94
C SER A 366 2.64 -20.31 -14.63
N LEU A 367 3.25 -19.61 -13.67
CA LEU A 367 3.77 -20.19 -12.42
C LEU A 367 2.84 -20.02 -11.22
N VAL A 368 1.91 -19.05 -11.22
CA VAL A 368 0.94 -18.92 -10.12
C VAL A 368 -0.15 -19.99 -10.27
N VAL A 369 0.10 -21.14 -9.66
CA VAL A 369 -0.77 -22.33 -9.72
C VAL A 369 -1.19 -22.75 -8.30
N VAL A 370 -2.48 -22.91 -8.07
CA VAL A 370 -3.04 -23.41 -6.80
C VAL A 370 -3.91 -24.63 -7.09
N ASN A 371 -3.66 -25.73 -6.39
CA ASN A 371 -4.38 -27.00 -6.57
C ASN A 371 -4.44 -27.47 -8.05
N GLY A 372 -3.31 -27.33 -8.76
CA GLY A 372 -3.19 -27.73 -10.17
C GLY A 372 -3.92 -26.82 -11.16
N ARG A 373 -4.46 -25.68 -10.72
CA ARG A 373 -5.12 -24.69 -11.57
C ARG A 373 -4.32 -23.39 -11.60
N THR A 374 -4.07 -22.89 -12.79
CA THR A 374 -3.50 -21.55 -12.99
C THR A 374 -4.49 -20.49 -12.51
N ILE A 375 -4.01 -19.54 -11.71
CA ILE A 375 -4.80 -18.42 -11.23
C ILE A 375 -4.70 -17.27 -12.24
N PRO A 376 -5.81 -16.74 -12.76
CA PRO A 376 -5.77 -15.61 -13.70
C PRO A 376 -5.15 -14.37 -13.05
N LEU A 377 -4.16 -13.79 -13.74
CA LEU A 377 -3.55 -12.50 -13.43
C LEU A 377 -4.11 -11.46 -14.42
N VAL A 378 -5.03 -10.63 -13.95
CA VAL A 378 -5.73 -9.66 -14.77
C VAL A 378 -5.00 -8.33 -14.71
N LYS A 379 -4.51 -7.86 -15.86
CA LYS A 379 -4.01 -6.48 -16.05
C LYS A 379 -5.10 -5.63 -16.70
N ARG A 380 -4.99 -4.29 -16.60
CA ARG A 380 -5.80 -3.41 -17.45
C ARG A 380 -5.49 -3.73 -18.93
N PRO A 381 -6.49 -4.10 -19.73
CA PRO A 381 -6.26 -4.37 -21.15
C PRO A 381 -5.89 -3.07 -21.87
N PRO A 382 -5.20 -3.15 -23.01
CA PRO A 382 -5.07 -2.00 -23.90
C PRO A 382 -6.47 -1.55 -24.35
N ARG A 383 -6.58 -0.26 -24.68
CA ARG A 383 -7.85 0.35 -25.10
C ARG A 383 -8.55 -0.50 -26.18
N ASN A 384 -9.82 -0.79 -25.92
CA ASN A 384 -10.73 -1.37 -26.90
C ASN A 384 -12.08 -0.64 -26.86
N SER A 385 -12.51 -0.05 -27.98
CA SER A 385 -13.77 0.71 -28.05
C SER A 385 -15.04 -0.12 -27.73
N ALA A 386 -14.95 -1.45 -27.83
CA ALA A 386 -16.02 -2.36 -27.44
C ALA A 386 -16.15 -2.45 -25.91
N GLU A 387 -15.05 -2.28 -25.18
CA GLU A 387 -15.06 -2.26 -23.72
C GLU A 387 -15.69 -0.97 -23.20
N LYS A 388 -16.40 -1.08 -22.06
CA LYS A 388 -17.16 0.04 -21.48
C LYS A 388 -16.71 0.41 -20.07
N TRP A 389 -15.75 -0.32 -19.51
CA TRP A 389 -15.28 -0.08 -18.16
C TRP A 389 -14.52 1.26 -18.07
N ASP A 390 -13.73 1.62 -19.08
CA ASP A 390 -12.91 2.84 -19.19
C ASP A 390 -13.63 4.01 -19.89
N ALA A 391 -14.86 3.81 -20.37
CA ALA A 391 -15.56 4.78 -21.20
C ALA A 391 -15.75 6.17 -20.54
N LEU A 392 -15.73 6.25 -19.21
CA LEU A 392 -15.76 7.53 -18.50
C LEU A 392 -14.47 8.32 -18.70
N LEU A 393 -13.30 7.67 -18.59
CA LEU A 393 -12.02 8.34 -18.83
C LEU A 393 -11.98 8.92 -20.23
N TYR A 394 -12.45 8.16 -21.22
CA TYR A 394 -12.46 8.60 -22.61
C TYR A 394 -13.37 9.82 -22.85
N ARG A 395 -14.60 9.81 -22.32
CA ARG A 395 -15.54 10.93 -22.49
C ARG A 395 -15.02 12.23 -21.88
N HIS A 396 -14.11 12.13 -20.91
CA HIS A 396 -13.48 13.26 -20.25
C HIS A 396 -12.04 13.54 -20.74
N GLY A 397 -11.55 12.80 -21.75
CA GLY A 397 -10.22 13.01 -22.34
C GLY A 397 -9.05 12.61 -21.43
N LEU A 398 -9.24 11.60 -20.57
CA LEU A 398 -8.28 11.18 -19.53
C LEU A 398 -7.61 9.81 -19.80
N GLN A 399 -7.91 9.16 -20.91
CA GLN A 399 -7.58 7.74 -21.17
C GLN A 399 -6.09 7.41 -21.39
N GLU A 400 -5.23 8.41 -21.53
CA GLU A 400 -3.77 8.26 -21.75
C GLU A 400 -2.97 9.09 -20.75
N ASP A 401 -3.64 9.60 -19.72
CA ASP A 401 -2.98 10.35 -18.68
C ASP A 401 -2.38 9.37 -17.67
N SER A 402 -1.05 9.26 -17.66
CA SER A 402 -0.30 8.34 -16.80
C SER A 402 -0.58 8.54 -15.31
N GLN A 403 -0.98 9.76 -14.90
CA GLN A 403 -1.37 10.06 -13.53
C GLN A 403 -2.73 9.46 -13.19
N VAL A 404 -3.69 9.62 -14.09
CA VAL A 404 -5.04 9.04 -13.97
C VAL A 404 -4.94 7.52 -13.96
N GLU A 405 -4.12 6.94 -14.84
CA GLU A 405 -3.88 5.50 -14.90
C GLU A 405 -3.27 4.96 -13.61
N ALA A 406 -2.23 5.61 -13.08
CA ALA A 406 -1.61 5.18 -11.83
C ALA A 406 -2.58 5.32 -10.64
N MET A 407 -3.41 6.37 -10.61
CA MET A 407 -4.41 6.54 -9.55
C MET A 407 -5.55 5.52 -9.68
N LEU A 408 -5.92 5.15 -10.91
CA LEU A 408 -6.87 4.07 -11.17
C LEU A 408 -6.33 2.72 -10.67
N ASP A 409 -5.05 2.41 -10.93
CA ASP A 409 -4.39 1.21 -10.42
C ASP A 409 -4.38 1.17 -8.88
N LYS A 410 -4.12 2.31 -8.24
CA LYS A 410 -4.23 2.46 -6.78
C LYS A 410 -5.66 2.24 -6.29
N ALA A 411 -6.65 2.84 -6.95
CA ALA A 411 -8.04 2.71 -6.55
C ALA A 411 -8.53 1.25 -6.63
N ILE A 412 -8.22 0.55 -7.74
CA ILE A 412 -8.54 -0.88 -7.89
C ILE A 412 -7.84 -1.69 -6.80
N SER A 413 -6.55 -1.44 -6.56
CA SER A 413 -5.77 -2.16 -5.55
C SER A 413 -6.25 -1.89 -4.12
N ALA A 414 -6.66 -0.67 -3.82
CA ALA A 414 -7.19 -0.30 -2.52
C ALA A 414 -8.58 -0.89 -2.26
N MET A 415 -9.33 -1.27 -3.30
CA MET A 415 -10.64 -1.94 -3.18
C MET A 415 -10.55 -3.47 -3.07
N SER A 416 -9.37 -4.07 -3.19
CA SER A 416 -9.21 -5.54 -3.16
C SER A 416 -9.53 -6.16 -1.80
N SER A 417 -9.82 -7.47 -1.76
CA SER A 417 -10.01 -8.19 -0.48
C SER A 417 -8.69 -8.42 0.26
N VAL A 418 -7.60 -8.57 -0.50
CA VAL A 418 -6.23 -8.72 0.02
C VAL A 418 -5.28 -7.97 -0.93
N PHE A 419 -4.24 -7.35 -0.39
CA PHE A 419 -3.22 -6.66 -1.16
C PHE A 419 -1.81 -7.21 -0.88
N ILE A 420 -1.08 -7.52 -1.96
CA ILE A 420 0.32 -7.93 -1.93
C ILE A 420 1.17 -6.80 -2.51
N GLY A 421 2.05 -6.25 -1.69
CA GLY A 421 2.85 -5.06 -2.02
C GLY A 421 4.32 -5.33 -2.31
N ALA A 422 4.95 -4.55 -3.19
CA ALA A 422 6.40 -4.54 -3.34
C ALA A 422 7.07 -3.73 -2.21
N SER A 423 7.94 -4.36 -1.41
CA SER A 423 8.65 -3.72 -0.30
C SER A 423 9.56 -2.59 -0.76
N GLY A 424 9.44 -1.42 -0.11
CA GLY A 424 10.24 -0.23 -0.42
C GLY A 424 9.75 0.57 -1.62
N SER A 425 8.54 0.29 -2.13
CA SER A 425 7.88 1.13 -3.12
C SER A 425 6.89 2.09 -2.46
N THR A 426 7.02 3.38 -2.72
CA THR A 426 6.07 4.40 -2.25
C THR A 426 4.65 4.19 -2.77
N PHE A 427 4.49 3.55 -3.93
CA PHE A 427 3.18 3.17 -4.47
C PHE A 427 2.51 2.09 -3.61
N THR A 428 3.28 1.12 -3.13
CA THR A 428 2.81 0.10 -2.18
C THR A 428 2.37 0.72 -0.86
N GLU A 429 3.21 1.56 -0.26
CA GLU A 429 2.93 2.19 1.04
C GLU A 429 1.66 3.01 1.00
N ASP A 430 1.47 3.76 -0.09
CA ASP A 430 0.27 4.57 -0.27
C ASP A 430 -1.00 3.71 -0.41
N ILE A 431 -0.93 2.55 -1.08
CA ILE A 431 -2.06 1.62 -1.13
C ILE A 431 -2.37 1.04 0.26
N PHE A 432 -1.38 0.63 1.04
CA PHE A 432 -1.62 0.16 2.42
C PHE A 432 -2.33 1.23 3.25
N ARG A 433 -1.89 2.49 3.14
CA ARG A 433 -2.52 3.62 3.81
C ARG A 433 -3.96 3.85 3.34
N LEU A 434 -4.21 3.87 2.02
CA LEU A 434 -5.54 3.99 1.44
C LEU A 434 -6.46 2.87 1.92
N ARG A 435 -5.99 1.62 1.96
CA ARG A 435 -6.78 0.46 2.42
C ARG A 435 -7.21 0.59 3.88
N LYS A 436 -6.34 1.13 4.74
CA LYS A 436 -6.69 1.44 6.13
C LYS A 436 -7.79 2.51 6.18
N GLY A 437 -7.62 3.62 5.44
CA GLY A 437 -8.62 4.69 5.35
C GLY A 437 -9.96 4.25 4.73
N TRP A 438 -9.93 3.28 3.80
CA TRP A 438 -11.12 2.79 3.10
C TRP A 438 -11.77 1.58 3.77
N GLU A 439 -11.25 1.13 4.92
CA GLU A 439 -11.73 -0.06 5.66
C GLU A 439 -11.76 -1.33 4.79
N SER A 440 -10.81 -1.42 3.87
CA SER A 440 -10.58 -2.59 3.02
C SER A 440 -9.35 -3.39 3.48
N ALA A 441 -8.55 -2.85 4.39
CA ALA A 441 -7.38 -3.52 4.96
C ALA A 441 -7.73 -4.90 5.54
N SER A 442 -6.89 -5.88 5.21
CA SER A 442 -7.04 -7.29 5.56
C SER A 442 -5.88 -7.77 6.42
N SER A 443 -6.12 -8.77 7.26
CA SER A 443 -5.04 -9.41 8.03
C SER A 443 -4.05 -10.17 7.14
N CYS A 444 -4.39 -10.39 5.87
CA CYS A 444 -3.52 -11.01 4.86
C CYS A 444 -2.86 -10.00 3.93
N ASP A 445 -3.05 -8.69 4.17
CA ASP A 445 -2.28 -7.67 3.48
C ASP A 445 -0.80 -7.83 3.86
N GLU A 446 0.07 -8.02 2.88
CA GLU A 446 1.48 -8.32 3.14
C GLU A 446 2.40 -7.81 2.02
N TYR A 447 3.69 -7.74 2.32
CA TYR A 447 4.70 -7.55 1.28
C TYR A 447 4.91 -8.86 0.53
N LEU A 448 5.25 -8.78 -0.77
CA LEU A 448 5.63 -9.94 -1.56
C LEU A 448 6.76 -10.71 -0.87
N CYS A 449 6.52 -12.00 -0.64
CA CYS A 449 7.43 -12.90 0.06
C CYS A 449 7.82 -12.41 1.48
N GLN A 450 6.87 -11.85 2.22
CA GLN A 450 7.10 -11.36 3.58
C GLN A 450 7.72 -12.44 4.48
N GLY A 451 8.86 -12.10 5.09
CA GLY A 451 9.63 -13.01 5.96
C GLY A 451 10.63 -13.91 5.24
N GLU A 452 10.75 -13.80 3.92
CA GLU A 452 11.71 -14.58 3.12
C GLU A 452 12.77 -13.68 2.47
N LEU A 453 13.90 -14.28 2.11
CA LEU A 453 14.96 -13.63 1.34
C LEU A 453 14.86 -14.04 -0.13
N PRO A 454 15.22 -13.17 -1.10
CA PRO A 454 15.40 -13.60 -2.47
C PRO A 454 16.35 -14.80 -2.55
N ASN A 455 15.90 -15.89 -3.17
CA ASN A 455 16.68 -17.12 -3.30
C ASN A 455 17.80 -17.02 -4.34
N TYR A 456 17.84 -15.92 -5.09
CA TYR A 456 18.90 -15.57 -6.01
C TYR A 456 19.06 -14.05 -6.05
N ILE A 457 20.29 -13.58 -5.85
CA ILE A 457 20.66 -12.16 -5.92
C ILE A 457 21.87 -12.08 -6.86
N ALA A 458 21.74 -11.30 -7.93
CA ALA A 458 22.87 -11.06 -8.83
C ALA A 458 23.94 -10.22 -8.14
N GLU A 459 25.21 -10.40 -8.55
CA GLU A 459 26.30 -9.52 -8.12
C GLU A 459 26.02 -8.08 -8.59
N ASN A 460 26.53 -7.12 -7.81
CA ASN A 460 26.45 -5.71 -8.20
C ASN A 460 27.55 -5.39 -9.22
N GLU A 461 27.22 -4.60 -10.24
CA GLU A 461 28.20 -3.99 -11.15
C GLU A 461 29.18 -3.06 -10.42
#